data_AF-A0A814C1M4-F1
#
_entry.id   AF-A0A814C1M4-F1
#
_cell.length_a   1.000
_cell.length_b   1.000
_cell.length_c   1.000
_cell.angle_alpha   90.00
_cell.angle_beta   90.00
_cell.angle_gamma   90.00
#
_symmetry.space_group_name_H-M   'P 1'
#
loop_
_entity.id
_entity.type
_entity.pdbx_description
1 polymer ?
#
loop_
_entity_poly.entity_id
_entity_poly.type
_entity_poly.pdbx_seq_one_letter_code
_entity_poly.pdbx_strand_id
1 'polypeptide(L)'
;MVIFTSVKFYPILNRLRKNGTLPSYFILDYETPLEMPPIRSLISTFEQQYRIDPERSYHSIDLYAVWCAKSFMLNHTVELNPFQTKFFLYMDAGAFRSSKYRFQVWPDVPTLSKILDNNRFLLGLIAPLSHQFCPLDYKTTNGPVKKDLIEAGFMAGSIDAIRWWTSVFYETIHNYRKENFFIVKDQYIINVIALVHSNHINVLLPFRSSCGDIWFAFGPLFANKYEKESLSYSNHCRIENVSELIIPFETIIIHIQSMGIQLKHCLLFAVAVLLTSTGIHLLRPLSVVIEYKIKKCDYNITPVLRPMCQREERIICDKLDQVTIYSPCFPSTLLDSEVACHDSYSCDEQTTRIATKNVPIDDVSRKAFFSALYTDNNFLEGAMLLDHTLKKYHPRYQMYIMHFENALSNRTLCSLRQIGWIPRVVKKIPPPLKGTWSHFIDQFTKLTLWNMTEFDSIIYLDTDTLVLNDISHLHELVSDPSRTRFEFAAVADNWHGKFAYHFNAGVLVLHPSTSVFNELIRTMSLPGNYHPTMAEEAFLNAFYQLRYLQLPLIYNVNLAMYPAYRDLWKRLQRDFKVVHFTLVKPFLKQSNTAYDVPLKIYQDVQDEYSKTKIPHQLKTICN
;
A
#
# COMPACT_ATOMS: atom_id res chain seq x y z
N MET A 1 28.74 -20.59 12.96
CA MET A 1 27.47 -21.16 12.43
C MET A 1 27.05 -22.32 13.32
N VAL A 2 25.79 -22.33 13.76
CA VAL A 2 25.21 -23.47 14.50
C VAL A 2 24.44 -24.34 13.52
N ILE A 3 24.65 -25.66 13.57
CA ILE A 3 24.02 -26.62 12.66
C ILE A 3 23.32 -27.70 13.49
N PHE A 4 21.99 -27.78 13.34
CA PHE A 4 21.21 -28.92 13.79
C PHE A 4 21.32 -30.04 12.77
N THR A 5 21.76 -31.22 13.18
CA THR A 5 21.92 -32.36 12.28
C THR A 5 21.91 -33.67 13.06
N SER A 6 21.58 -34.78 12.39
CA SER A 6 21.68 -36.09 13.02
C SER A 6 23.12 -36.58 13.14
N VAL A 7 23.33 -37.56 14.01
CA VAL A 7 24.63 -38.24 14.17
C VAL A 7 25.10 -38.82 12.84
N LYS A 8 24.16 -39.28 12.01
CA LYS A 8 24.43 -39.82 10.67
C LYS A 8 25.07 -38.81 9.71
N PHE A 9 24.62 -37.55 9.72
CA PHE A 9 25.09 -36.53 8.77
C PHE A 9 26.28 -35.72 9.30
N TYR A 10 26.52 -35.75 10.61
CA TYR A 10 27.64 -35.05 11.25
C TYR A 10 29.00 -35.29 10.59
N PRO A 11 29.46 -36.53 10.27
CA PRO A 11 30.78 -36.75 9.68
C PRO A 11 30.97 -36.04 8.33
N ILE A 12 29.91 -35.95 7.53
CA ILE A 12 29.94 -35.30 6.21
C ILE A 12 30.01 -33.78 6.40
N LEU A 13 29.13 -33.22 7.24
CA LEU A 13 29.08 -31.78 7.48
C LEU A 13 30.35 -31.28 8.17
N ASN A 14 30.86 -32.02 9.15
CA ASN A 14 32.12 -31.69 9.83
C ASN A 14 33.29 -31.68 8.84
N ARG A 15 33.35 -32.66 7.91
CA ARG A 15 34.36 -32.68 6.85
C ARG A 15 34.25 -31.46 5.93
N LEU A 16 33.04 -31.10 5.50
CA LEU A 16 32.81 -29.94 4.64
C LEU A 16 33.16 -28.62 5.34
N ARG A 17 33.04 -28.56 6.68
CA ARG A 17 33.37 -27.37 7.48
C ARG A 17 34.83 -27.29 7.90
N LYS A 18 35.60 -28.39 7.82
CA LYS A 18 36.98 -28.49 8.32
C LYS A 18 37.93 -27.43 7.74
N ASN A 19 37.70 -26.99 6.50
CA ASN A 19 38.52 -26.00 5.81
C ASN A 19 37.90 -24.59 5.81
N GLY A 20 36.79 -24.38 6.54
CA GLY A 20 36.14 -23.08 6.64
C GLY A 20 36.86 -22.14 7.60
N THR A 21 36.82 -20.84 7.32
CA THR A 21 37.45 -19.79 8.15
C THR A 21 36.62 -19.40 9.37
N LEU A 22 35.33 -19.78 9.42
CA LEU A 22 34.40 -19.44 10.50
C LEU A 22 34.06 -20.67 11.36
N PRO A 23 33.95 -20.53 12.69
CA PRO A 23 33.69 -21.65 13.58
C PRO A 23 32.29 -22.24 13.38
N SER A 24 32.17 -23.54 13.66
CA SER A 24 30.91 -24.30 13.62
C SER A 24 30.63 -24.97 14.95
N TYR A 25 29.35 -24.99 15.34
CA TYR A 25 28.86 -25.72 16.52
C TYR A 25 27.74 -26.65 16.06
N PHE A 26 27.82 -27.93 16.43
CA PHE A 26 26.88 -28.95 15.97
C PHE A 26 25.98 -29.37 17.13
N ILE A 27 24.67 -29.42 16.87
CA ILE A 27 23.67 -29.91 17.80
C ILE A 27 23.16 -31.24 17.24
N LEU A 28 23.44 -32.31 17.97
CA LEU A 28 23.20 -33.70 17.56
C LEU A 28 22.12 -34.39 18.40
N ASP A 29 21.45 -33.65 19.28
CA ASP A 29 20.50 -34.19 20.25
C ASP A 29 19.17 -34.67 19.63
N TYR A 30 18.96 -34.38 18.34
CA TYR A 30 17.71 -34.65 17.63
C TYR A 30 18.03 -35.29 16.27
N GLU A 31 17.52 -36.49 16.01
CA GLU A 31 17.64 -37.14 14.70
C GLU A 31 16.70 -36.51 13.68
N THR A 32 15.54 -36.02 14.13
CA THR A 32 14.55 -35.31 13.30
C THR A 32 13.92 -34.13 14.04
N PRO A 33 13.35 -33.14 13.33
CA PRO A 33 12.59 -32.06 13.97
C PRO A 33 11.40 -32.54 14.82
N LEU A 34 10.85 -33.72 14.54
CA LEU A 34 9.76 -34.33 15.32
C LEU A 34 10.18 -34.63 16.77
N GLU A 35 11.47 -34.85 17.00
CA GLU A 35 12.03 -35.11 18.33
C GLU A 35 12.30 -33.82 19.11
N MET A 36 12.16 -32.63 18.52
CA MET A 36 12.37 -31.38 19.24
C MET A 36 11.23 -31.16 20.26
N PRO A 37 11.53 -30.70 21.49
CA PRO A 37 10.57 -30.68 22.59
C PRO A 37 9.20 -30.04 22.28
N PRO A 38 9.11 -28.84 21.67
CA PRO A 38 7.80 -28.25 21.37
C PRO A 38 7.02 -29.07 20.31
N ILE A 39 7.74 -29.77 19.43
CA ILE A 39 7.15 -30.49 18.29
C ILE A 39 6.64 -31.86 18.69
N ARG A 40 7.31 -32.55 19.63
CA ARG A 40 6.83 -33.85 20.16
C ARG A 40 5.38 -33.80 20.60
N SER A 41 4.98 -32.69 21.22
CA SER A 41 3.62 -32.49 21.70
C SER A 41 2.58 -32.29 20.58
N LEU A 42 3.02 -31.98 19.36
CA LEU A 42 2.19 -31.60 18.21
C LEU A 42 2.01 -32.73 17.19
N ILE A 43 2.75 -33.85 17.29
CA ILE A 43 2.75 -34.94 16.31
C ILE A 43 1.33 -35.45 16.00
N SER A 44 0.53 -35.74 17.03
CA SER A 44 -0.86 -36.19 16.83
C SER A 44 -1.73 -35.14 16.14
N THR A 45 -1.49 -33.86 16.40
CA THR A 45 -2.18 -32.75 15.72
C THR A 45 -1.73 -32.64 14.26
N PHE A 46 -0.45 -32.89 13.96
CA PHE A 46 0.05 -32.91 12.59
C PHE A 46 -0.58 -34.05 11.77
N GLU A 47 -0.67 -35.25 12.33
CA GLU A 47 -1.34 -36.40 11.69
C GLU A 47 -2.82 -36.11 11.40
N GLN A 48 -3.51 -35.47 12.34
CA GLN A 48 -4.90 -35.08 12.16
C GLN A 48 -5.05 -34.01 11.06
N GLN A 49 -4.23 -32.96 11.10
CA GLN A 49 -4.33 -31.84 10.17
C GLN A 49 -3.84 -32.19 8.76
N TYR A 50 -2.89 -33.13 8.63
CA TYR A 50 -2.45 -33.65 7.34
C TYR A 50 -3.60 -34.25 6.52
N ARG A 51 -4.55 -34.92 7.19
CA ARG A 51 -5.71 -35.54 6.51
C ARG A 51 -6.63 -34.51 5.85
N ILE A 52 -6.67 -33.30 6.37
CA ILE A 52 -7.52 -32.19 5.92
C ILE A 52 -6.74 -31.08 5.20
N ASP A 53 -5.42 -31.23 5.01
CA ASP A 53 -4.62 -30.25 4.30
C ASP A 53 -4.92 -30.32 2.79
N PRO A 54 -5.46 -29.23 2.18
CA PRO A 54 -5.71 -29.19 0.74
C PRO A 54 -4.42 -29.32 -0.09
N GLU A 55 -3.25 -29.07 0.51
CA GLU A 55 -1.94 -29.09 -0.13
C GLU A 55 -1.10 -30.33 0.24
N ARG A 56 -1.72 -31.36 0.83
CA ARG A 56 -1.07 -32.61 1.26
C ARG A 56 -0.32 -33.38 0.16
N SER A 57 -0.55 -33.06 -1.11
CA SER A 57 0.14 -33.67 -2.25
C SER A 57 1.60 -33.26 -2.36
N TYR A 58 1.98 -32.12 -1.77
CA TYR A 58 3.36 -31.65 -1.70
C TYR A 58 3.79 -31.25 -0.28
N HIS A 59 2.92 -31.42 0.72
CA HIS A 59 3.27 -31.35 2.14
C HIS A 59 3.47 -32.72 2.77
N SER A 60 4.24 -32.76 3.84
CA SER A 60 4.42 -33.94 4.70
C SER A 60 4.43 -33.52 6.17
N ILE A 61 4.23 -34.49 7.07
CA ILE A 61 4.33 -34.27 8.51
C ILE A 61 5.73 -33.80 8.90
N ASP A 62 6.78 -34.33 8.26
CA ASP A 62 8.16 -33.87 8.44
C ASP A 62 8.33 -32.39 8.07
N LEU A 63 7.66 -31.93 7.01
CA LEU A 63 7.71 -30.53 6.59
C LEU A 63 7.04 -29.62 7.63
N TYR A 64 5.89 -30.02 8.18
CA TYR A 64 5.25 -29.29 9.28
C TYR A 64 6.17 -29.18 10.51
N ALA A 65 6.88 -30.27 10.82
CA ALA A 65 7.83 -30.30 11.91
C ALA A 65 9.01 -29.34 11.66
N VAL A 66 9.56 -29.29 10.44
CA VAL A 66 10.60 -28.32 10.06
C VAL A 66 10.11 -26.88 10.27
N TRP A 67 8.95 -26.53 9.73
CA TRP A 67 8.37 -25.19 9.86
C TRP A 67 8.17 -24.77 11.31
N CYS A 68 7.54 -25.63 12.12
CA CYS A 68 7.30 -25.35 13.53
C CYS A 68 8.59 -25.35 14.36
N ALA A 69 9.64 -26.06 13.96
CA ALA A 69 10.89 -26.18 14.70
C ALA A 69 11.82 -24.96 14.56
N LYS A 70 11.62 -24.09 13.55
CA LYS A 70 12.56 -22.98 13.27
C LYS A 70 12.73 -22.04 14.46
N SER A 71 11.63 -21.65 15.11
CA SER A 71 11.64 -20.80 16.31
C SER A 71 12.36 -21.47 17.50
N PHE A 72 12.20 -22.78 17.68
CA PHE A 72 12.93 -23.55 18.68
C PHE A 72 14.42 -23.60 18.39
N MET A 73 14.81 -23.95 17.15
CA MET A 73 16.22 -24.03 16.76
C MET A 73 16.95 -22.69 17.00
N LEU A 74 16.29 -21.59 16.67
CA LEU A 74 16.84 -20.25 16.87
C LEU A 74 16.99 -19.92 18.37
N ASN A 75 15.96 -20.18 19.19
CA ASN A 75 16.03 -19.91 20.64
C ASN A 75 16.99 -20.85 21.38
N HIS A 76 17.05 -22.13 21.01
CA HIS A 76 18.01 -23.06 21.60
C HIS A 76 19.46 -22.65 21.29
N THR A 77 19.69 -22.09 20.09
CA THR A 77 20.98 -21.48 19.75
C THR A 77 21.29 -20.25 20.62
N VAL A 78 20.28 -19.44 20.95
CA VAL A 78 20.41 -18.30 21.87
C VAL A 78 20.75 -18.75 23.30
N GLU A 79 20.15 -19.84 23.78
CA GLU A 79 20.41 -20.40 25.11
C GLU A 79 21.84 -20.93 25.25
N LEU A 80 22.34 -21.63 24.23
CA LEU A 80 23.70 -22.14 24.21
C LEU A 80 24.74 -21.03 24.00
N ASN A 81 24.41 -20.05 23.16
CA ASN A 81 25.27 -18.95 22.70
C ASN A 81 26.76 -19.33 22.56
N PRO A 82 27.11 -20.35 21.74
CA PRO A 82 28.44 -20.94 21.73
C PRO A 82 29.54 -19.98 21.23
N PHE A 83 29.15 -18.87 20.61
CA PHE A 83 30.05 -17.86 20.06
C PHE A 83 29.99 -16.52 20.81
N GLN A 84 29.25 -16.44 21.92
CA GLN A 84 29.09 -15.21 22.72
C GLN A 84 28.62 -14.00 21.89
N THR A 85 27.65 -14.23 21.00
CA THR A 85 27.11 -13.22 20.07
C THR A 85 25.89 -12.51 20.66
N LYS A 86 25.62 -11.30 20.15
CA LYS A 86 24.44 -10.49 20.53
C LYS A 86 23.22 -10.71 19.64
N PHE A 87 23.46 -11.10 18.39
CA PHE A 87 22.44 -11.24 17.36
C PHE A 87 22.54 -12.61 16.71
N PHE A 88 21.39 -13.14 16.29
CA PHE A 88 21.30 -14.45 15.66
C PHE A 88 20.44 -14.36 14.41
N LEU A 89 20.74 -15.27 13.47
CA LEU A 89 20.10 -15.34 12.17
C LEU A 89 19.75 -16.79 11.87
N TYR A 90 18.51 -17.01 11.43
CA TYR A 90 18.08 -18.22 10.77
C TYR A 90 17.94 -17.97 9.26
N MET A 91 18.41 -18.92 8.46
CA MET A 91 18.27 -18.90 7.01
C MET A 91 18.06 -20.33 6.51
N ASP A 92 17.04 -20.52 5.67
CA ASP A 92 16.83 -21.81 5.00
C ASP A 92 18.01 -22.13 4.08
N ALA A 93 18.48 -23.39 4.11
CA ALA A 93 19.56 -23.85 3.24
C ALA A 93 19.24 -23.70 1.75
N GLY A 94 17.95 -23.65 1.39
CA GLY A 94 17.48 -23.39 0.03
C GLY A 94 17.97 -22.06 -0.54
N ALA A 95 18.28 -21.07 0.30
CA ALA A 95 18.86 -19.80 -0.14
C ALA A 95 20.24 -19.95 -0.82
N PHE A 96 20.93 -21.07 -0.58
CA PHE A 96 22.29 -21.34 -1.07
C PHE A 96 22.34 -22.38 -2.21
N ARG A 97 21.19 -22.92 -2.65
CA ARG A 97 21.15 -24.02 -3.64
C ARG A 97 21.45 -23.58 -5.07
N SER A 98 21.29 -22.30 -5.36
CA SER A 98 21.43 -21.76 -6.71
C SER A 98 22.90 -21.55 -7.05
N SER A 99 23.38 -22.22 -8.11
CA SER A 99 24.73 -22.02 -8.65
C SER A 99 24.95 -20.63 -9.25
N LYS A 100 23.88 -19.83 -9.41
CA LYS A 100 23.95 -18.42 -9.83
C LYS A 100 24.61 -17.53 -8.78
N TYR A 101 24.64 -17.98 -7.52
CA TYR A 101 25.17 -17.19 -6.41
C TYR A 101 26.42 -17.87 -5.84
N ARG A 102 27.48 -17.10 -5.62
CA ARG A 102 28.68 -17.54 -4.91
C ARG A 102 28.94 -16.61 -3.76
N PHE A 103 28.89 -17.16 -2.55
CA PHE A 103 29.17 -16.44 -1.32
C PHE A 103 30.58 -16.79 -0.85
N GLN A 104 31.43 -15.80 -0.62
CA GLN A 104 32.77 -15.92 -0.01
C GLN A 104 32.79 -15.31 1.40
N VAL A 105 32.02 -14.24 1.66
CA VAL A 105 31.86 -13.53 2.92
C VAL A 105 30.37 -13.31 3.17
N TRP A 106 29.79 -14.29 3.85
CA TRP A 106 28.40 -14.27 4.28
C TRP A 106 28.28 -14.81 5.73
N PRO A 107 27.51 -14.14 6.60
CA PRO A 107 26.82 -12.88 6.35
C PRO A 107 27.74 -11.64 6.52
N ASP A 108 27.36 -10.52 5.91
CA ASP A 108 27.98 -9.20 6.05
C ASP A 108 27.64 -8.59 7.42
N VAL A 109 28.47 -8.93 8.41
CA VAL A 109 28.26 -8.55 9.83
C VAL A 109 28.12 -7.04 10.03
N PRO A 110 28.94 -6.16 9.42
CA PRO A 110 28.75 -4.71 9.52
C PRO A 110 27.39 -4.19 9.04
N THR A 111 26.81 -4.82 8.01
CA THR A 111 25.48 -4.45 7.52
C THR A 111 24.41 -4.96 8.48
N LEU A 112 24.51 -6.21 8.94
CA LEU A 112 23.58 -6.78 9.92
C LEU A 112 23.55 -6.01 11.24
N SER A 113 24.71 -5.59 11.75
CA SER A 113 24.78 -4.88 13.05
C SER A 113 24.17 -3.49 13.02
N LYS A 114 24.03 -2.86 11.84
CA LYS A 114 23.32 -1.58 11.66
C LYS A 114 21.80 -1.75 11.56
N ILE A 115 21.37 -2.97 11.26
CA ILE A 115 19.99 -3.32 10.92
C ILE A 115 19.24 -3.90 12.12
N LEU A 116 19.92 -4.77 12.87
CA LEU A 116 19.31 -5.48 13.98
C LEU A 116 19.28 -4.58 15.19
N ASP A 117 18.07 -4.24 15.62
CA ASP A 117 17.79 -3.55 16.87
C ASP A 117 17.61 -4.58 18.01
N ASN A 118 17.85 -4.15 19.25
CA ASN A 118 17.72 -4.99 20.43
C ASN A 118 16.27 -5.35 20.76
N ASN A 119 15.28 -4.58 20.29
CA ASN A 119 13.91 -4.67 20.77
C ASN A 119 12.91 -5.30 19.78
N ARG A 120 13.34 -5.58 18.54
CA ARG A 120 12.43 -6.02 17.47
C ARG A 120 12.94 -7.25 16.75
N PHE A 121 12.02 -8.17 16.47
CA PHE A 121 12.27 -9.36 15.67
C PHE A 121 12.13 -9.01 14.19
N LEU A 122 13.04 -9.50 13.35
CA LEU A 122 13.07 -9.21 11.92
C LEU A 122 12.61 -10.43 11.12
N LEU A 123 11.64 -10.21 10.25
CA LEU A 123 11.06 -11.21 9.34
C LEU A 123 11.15 -10.76 7.88
N GLY A 124 11.05 -11.69 6.93
CA GLY A 124 11.00 -11.38 5.49
C GLY A 124 9.57 -11.19 5.00
N LEU A 125 9.27 -10.07 4.34
CA LEU A 125 7.99 -9.84 3.67
C LEU A 125 8.08 -10.33 2.22
N ILE A 126 7.20 -11.24 1.80
CA ILE A 126 7.21 -11.83 0.45
C ILE A 126 6.03 -11.41 -0.43
N ALA A 127 5.02 -10.78 0.14
CA ALA A 127 3.91 -10.23 -0.62
C ALA A 127 3.50 -8.87 -0.06
N PRO A 128 2.98 -7.96 -0.90
CA PRO A 128 2.34 -6.76 -0.39
C PRO A 128 1.03 -7.08 0.31
N LEU A 129 0.73 -6.38 1.40
CA LEU A 129 -0.61 -6.39 1.98
C LEU A 129 -1.57 -5.69 1.02
N SER A 130 -2.53 -6.45 0.48
CA SER A 130 -3.50 -5.95 -0.49
C SER A 130 -4.87 -5.65 0.12
N HIS A 131 -5.72 -4.89 -0.59
CA HIS A 131 -7.09 -4.50 -0.20
C HIS A 131 -8.01 -5.64 0.26
N GLN A 132 -7.68 -6.90 -0.05
CA GLN A 132 -8.46 -8.07 0.38
C GLN A 132 -8.16 -8.50 1.82
N PHE A 133 -7.17 -7.88 2.47
CA PHE A 133 -6.84 -8.12 3.87
C PHE A 133 -6.99 -6.81 4.64
N CYS A 134 -8.08 -6.69 5.40
CA CYS A 134 -8.27 -5.58 6.32
C CYS A 134 -7.82 -6.01 7.73
N PRO A 135 -6.57 -5.74 8.14
CA PRO A 135 -6.06 -6.10 9.46
C PRO A 135 -6.81 -5.40 10.61
N LEU A 136 -7.60 -4.37 10.30
CA LEU A 136 -8.39 -3.57 11.25
C LEU A 136 -9.47 -4.34 12.01
N ASP A 137 -9.97 -5.45 11.46
CA ASP A 137 -11.01 -6.28 12.09
C ASP A 137 -10.50 -7.63 12.59
N TYR A 138 -9.18 -7.86 12.51
CA TYR A 138 -8.59 -9.10 12.96
C TYR A 138 -8.64 -9.18 14.50
N LYS A 139 -9.35 -10.19 15.01
CA LYS A 139 -9.29 -10.64 16.40
C LYS A 139 -8.61 -11.99 16.43
N THR A 140 -7.91 -12.31 17.52
CA THR A 140 -7.30 -13.64 17.71
C THR A 140 -8.33 -14.78 17.63
N THR A 141 -9.61 -14.49 17.91
CA THR A 141 -10.72 -15.43 17.73
C THR A 141 -11.02 -15.78 16.27
N ASN A 142 -10.54 -15.01 15.29
CA ASN A 142 -10.67 -15.33 13.86
C ASN A 142 -9.77 -16.49 13.43
N GLY A 143 -8.80 -16.87 14.27
CA GLY A 143 -7.85 -17.93 13.97
C GLY A 143 -6.71 -17.51 13.02
N PRO A 144 -5.95 -18.46 12.47
CA PRO A 144 -4.78 -18.21 11.65
C PRO A 144 -5.07 -17.43 10.37
N VAL A 145 -4.13 -16.56 9.96
CA VAL A 145 -4.24 -15.76 8.72
C VAL A 145 -3.68 -16.55 7.55
N LYS A 146 -4.57 -17.15 6.76
CA LYS A 146 -4.24 -18.04 5.64
C LYS A 146 -3.77 -17.30 4.38
N LYS A 147 -2.59 -16.67 4.45
CA LYS A 147 -1.99 -15.89 3.35
C LYS A 147 -0.47 -16.08 3.31
N ASP A 148 0.09 -16.04 2.11
CA ASP A 148 1.54 -16.02 1.91
C ASP A 148 1.97 -14.56 1.93
N LEU A 149 2.39 -14.09 3.11
CA LEU A 149 2.68 -12.68 3.37
C LEU A 149 4.08 -12.49 3.95
N ILE A 150 4.31 -13.13 5.10
CA ILE A 150 5.58 -13.13 5.79
C ILE A 150 6.15 -14.54 5.68
N GLU A 151 7.41 -14.64 5.28
CA GLU A 151 8.12 -15.91 5.26
C GLU A 151 8.82 -16.23 6.59
N ALA A 152 9.13 -17.51 6.77
CA ALA A 152 10.02 -18.00 7.83
C ALA A 152 11.34 -18.54 7.27
N GLY A 153 11.62 -18.30 5.98
CA GLY A 153 12.89 -18.66 5.33
C GLY A 153 14.06 -17.85 5.88
N PHE A 154 13.76 -16.66 6.36
CA PHE A 154 14.67 -15.72 7.00
C PHE A 154 14.08 -15.20 8.31
N MET A 155 14.86 -15.28 9.40
CA MET A 155 14.51 -14.66 10.68
C MET A 155 15.76 -14.12 11.37
N ALA A 156 15.65 -12.96 12.02
CA ALA A 156 16.78 -12.38 12.73
C ALA A 156 16.34 -11.63 13.99
N GLY A 157 17.23 -11.53 14.97
CA GLY A 157 16.97 -10.71 16.16
C GLY A 157 18.10 -10.74 17.18
N SER A 158 17.95 -9.88 18.19
CA SER A 158 18.72 -9.95 19.43
C SER A 158 18.29 -11.17 20.27
N ILE A 159 19.06 -11.46 21.32
CA ILE A 159 18.69 -12.47 22.33
C ILE A 159 17.27 -12.26 22.85
N ASP A 160 16.93 -11.01 23.22
CA ASP A 160 15.64 -10.70 23.84
C ASP A 160 14.50 -10.77 22.82
N ALA A 161 14.72 -10.28 21.59
CA ALA A 161 13.73 -10.38 20.52
C ALA A 161 13.43 -11.84 20.15
N ILE A 162 14.43 -12.72 20.12
CA ILE A 162 14.26 -14.14 19.81
C ILE A 162 13.51 -14.87 20.93
N ARG A 163 13.85 -14.61 22.20
CA ARG A 163 13.14 -15.19 23.35
C ARG A 163 11.67 -14.79 23.35
N TRP A 164 11.41 -13.50 23.13
CA TRP A 164 10.06 -12.98 22.97
C TRP A 164 9.32 -13.67 21.83
N TRP A 165 9.91 -13.71 20.64
CA TRP A 165 9.32 -14.34 19.46
C TRP A 165 8.96 -15.80 19.71
N THR A 166 9.90 -16.58 20.24
CA THR A 166 9.70 -18.02 20.48
C THR A 166 8.61 -18.28 21.52
N SER A 167 8.53 -17.46 22.57
CA SER A 167 7.44 -17.53 23.56
C SER A 167 6.08 -17.28 22.88
N VAL A 168 5.93 -16.16 22.17
CA VAL A 168 4.67 -15.77 21.53
C VAL A 168 4.27 -16.76 20.43
N PHE A 169 5.24 -17.30 19.68
CA PHE A 169 5.01 -18.28 18.62
C PHE A 169 4.38 -19.57 19.15
N TYR A 170 4.99 -20.18 20.17
CA TYR A 170 4.45 -21.42 20.73
C TYR A 170 3.21 -21.21 21.59
N GLU A 171 3.05 -20.05 22.24
CA GLU A 171 1.80 -19.68 22.91
C GLU A 171 0.64 -19.57 21.91
N THR A 172 0.87 -18.92 20.77
CA THR A 172 -0.14 -18.79 19.69
C THR A 172 -0.52 -20.17 19.15
N ILE A 173 0.45 -21.04 18.87
CA ILE A 173 0.21 -22.41 18.44
C ILE A 173 -0.62 -23.18 19.47
N HIS A 174 -0.27 -23.09 20.76
CA HIS A 174 -0.99 -23.78 21.82
C HIS A 174 -2.45 -23.32 21.93
N ASN A 175 -2.68 -22.01 21.90
CA ASN A 175 -4.03 -21.44 21.97
C ASN A 175 -4.86 -21.84 20.75
N TYR A 176 -4.29 -21.79 19.54
CA TYR A 176 -5.00 -22.17 18.32
C TYR A 176 -5.24 -23.67 18.19
N ARG A 177 -4.33 -24.48 18.74
CA ARG A 177 -4.54 -25.93 18.85
C ARG A 177 -5.75 -26.26 19.72
N LYS A 178 -5.93 -25.59 20.87
CA LYS A 178 -7.09 -25.81 21.77
C LYS A 178 -8.42 -25.52 21.07
N GLU A 179 -8.44 -24.51 20.23
CA GLU A 179 -9.59 -24.10 19.42
C GLU A 179 -9.73 -24.91 18.11
N ASN A 180 -8.93 -25.97 17.92
CA ASN A 180 -8.91 -26.81 16.72
C ASN A 180 -8.62 -26.07 15.41
N PHE A 181 -7.92 -24.94 15.44
CA PHE A 181 -7.49 -24.23 14.24
C PHE A 181 -6.34 -24.96 13.52
N PHE A 182 -6.23 -24.71 12.21
CA PHE A 182 -5.16 -25.25 11.37
C PHE A 182 -3.82 -24.53 11.63
N ILE A 183 -2.89 -25.18 12.31
CA ILE A 183 -1.66 -24.58 12.85
C ILE A 183 -0.38 -25.05 12.16
N VAL A 184 -0.46 -26.02 11.26
CA VAL A 184 0.73 -26.70 10.70
C VAL A 184 1.54 -25.84 9.72
N LYS A 185 0.98 -24.76 9.18
CA LYS A 185 1.70 -23.79 8.34
C LYS A 185 2.15 -22.61 9.19
N ASP A 186 3.46 -22.48 9.35
CA ASP A 186 4.09 -21.44 10.17
C ASP A 186 3.69 -20.02 9.72
N GLN A 187 3.62 -19.76 8.41
CA GLN A 187 3.21 -18.45 7.87
C GLN A 187 1.86 -17.99 8.42
N TYR A 188 0.91 -18.92 8.61
CA TYR A 188 -0.42 -18.56 9.09
C TYR A 188 -0.40 -18.07 10.53
N ILE A 189 0.55 -18.56 11.32
CA ILE A 189 0.79 -18.17 12.71
C ILE A 189 1.63 -16.90 12.75
N ILE A 190 2.68 -16.81 11.91
CA ILE A 190 3.56 -15.65 11.82
C ILE A 190 2.79 -14.39 11.47
N ASN A 191 1.88 -14.46 10.48
CA ASN A 191 1.03 -13.35 10.07
C ASN A 191 0.19 -12.82 11.24
N VAL A 192 -0.35 -13.72 12.07
CA VAL A 192 -1.13 -13.34 13.25
C VAL A 192 -0.28 -12.60 14.25
N ILE A 193 0.90 -13.14 14.55
CA ILE A 193 1.80 -12.54 15.52
C ILE A 193 2.27 -11.16 15.04
N ALA A 194 2.56 -11.01 13.75
CA ALA A 194 2.91 -9.73 13.14
C ALA A 194 1.81 -8.68 13.29
N LEU A 195 0.54 -9.08 13.16
CA LEU A 195 -0.59 -8.16 13.33
C LEU A 195 -0.83 -7.76 14.77
N VAL A 196 -0.82 -8.74 15.68
CA VAL A 196 -1.14 -8.53 17.10
C VAL A 196 0.00 -7.83 17.83
N HIS A 197 1.25 -8.10 17.43
CA HIS A 197 2.45 -7.59 18.07
C HIS A 197 3.33 -6.78 17.11
N SER A 198 2.70 -5.94 16.30
CA SER A 198 3.36 -5.16 15.24
C SER A 198 4.52 -4.29 15.75
N ASN A 199 4.38 -3.71 16.94
CA ASN A 199 5.40 -2.89 17.60
C ASN A 199 6.69 -3.64 17.98
N HIS A 200 6.67 -4.98 17.98
CA HIS A 200 7.83 -5.84 18.25
C HIS A 200 8.45 -6.42 16.97
N ILE A 201 7.90 -6.09 15.80
CA ILE A 201 8.31 -6.71 14.54
C ILE A 201 8.75 -5.65 13.54
N ASN A 202 9.93 -5.89 12.98
CA ASN A 202 10.38 -5.26 11.76
C ASN A 202 10.23 -6.27 10.62
N VAL A 203 9.98 -5.76 9.42
CA VAL A 203 10.03 -6.58 8.22
C VAL A 203 11.01 -6.03 7.21
N LEU A 204 11.73 -6.96 6.60
CA LEU A 204 12.55 -6.72 5.44
C LEU A 204 11.67 -6.83 4.20
N LEU A 205 11.52 -5.72 3.48
CA LEU A 205 10.68 -5.62 2.30
C LEU A 205 11.16 -6.57 1.18
N PRO A 206 10.23 -7.11 0.37
CA PRO A 206 10.57 -8.02 -0.70
C PRO A 206 11.53 -7.33 -1.67
N PHE A 207 12.55 -8.06 -2.04
CA PHE A 207 13.37 -7.71 -3.18
C PHE A 207 12.56 -7.88 -4.47
N ARG A 208 12.71 -6.96 -5.44
CA ARG A 208 11.95 -6.93 -6.70
C ARG A 208 11.80 -8.36 -7.27
N SER A 209 10.57 -8.75 -7.62
CA SER A 209 10.25 -10.12 -8.05
C SER A 209 11.03 -10.58 -9.30
N SER A 210 11.58 -9.64 -10.07
CA SER A 210 12.45 -9.91 -11.22
C SER A 210 13.85 -10.41 -10.84
N CYS A 211 14.24 -10.37 -9.55
CA CYS A 211 15.59 -10.65 -9.10
C CYS A 211 15.80 -12.07 -8.53
N GLY A 212 14.78 -12.94 -8.51
CA GLY A 212 14.93 -14.33 -8.09
C GLY A 212 13.67 -14.93 -7.49
N ASP A 213 13.82 -16.12 -6.90
CA ASP A 213 12.78 -16.77 -6.11
C ASP A 213 12.55 -15.95 -4.82
N ILE A 214 11.32 -15.47 -4.64
CA ILE A 214 10.97 -14.54 -3.55
C ILE A 214 11.17 -15.15 -2.16
N TRP A 215 11.06 -16.48 -2.06
CA TRP A 215 11.27 -17.26 -0.84
C TRP A 215 12.75 -17.38 -0.41
N PHE A 216 13.65 -17.00 -1.31
CA PHE A 216 15.11 -17.11 -1.12
C PHE A 216 15.84 -15.81 -1.44
N ALA A 217 15.09 -14.73 -1.69
CA ALA A 217 15.62 -13.46 -2.17
C ALA A 217 16.46 -12.72 -1.12
N PHE A 218 16.32 -13.06 0.16
CA PHE A 218 16.99 -12.37 1.27
C PHE A 218 18.43 -12.85 1.52
N GLY A 219 18.77 -14.09 1.16
CA GLY A 219 20.13 -14.64 1.31
C GLY A 219 21.21 -13.73 0.69
N PRO A 220 21.07 -13.36 -0.60
CA PRO A 220 21.96 -12.44 -1.28
C PRO A 220 22.09 -11.03 -0.68
N LEU A 221 21.07 -10.54 0.04
CA LEU A 221 21.12 -9.20 0.65
C LEU A 221 22.19 -9.09 1.73
N PHE A 222 22.50 -10.20 2.40
CA PHE A 222 23.50 -10.26 3.45
C PHE A 222 24.88 -10.71 2.95
N ALA A 223 25.10 -10.78 1.63
CA ALA A 223 26.45 -10.95 1.10
C ALA A 223 27.25 -9.64 1.17
N ASN A 224 28.58 -9.72 1.24
CA ASN A 224 29.43 -8.53 1.23
C ASN A 224 29.34 -7.75 -0.10
N LYS A 225 29.87 -6.51 -0.11
CA LYS A 225 29.83 -5.62 -1.29
C LYS A 225 30.50 -6.23 -2.54
N TYR A 226 31.65 -6.89 -2.39
CA TYR A 226 32.40 -7.45 -3.50
C TYR A 226 31.69 -8.65 -4.17
N GLU A 227 30.98 -9.45 -3.39
CA GLU A 227 30.17 -10.54 -3.93
C GLU A 227 28.91 -10.02 -4.58
N LYS A 228 28.23 -9.04 -3.98
CA LYS A 228 27.09 -8.35 -4.61
C LYS A 228 27.42 -7.83 -6.01
N GLU A 229 28.66 -7.39 -6.24
CA GLU A 229 29.14 -6.99 -7.57
C GLU A 229 29.37 -8.16 -8.53
N SER A 230 29.72 -9.35 -8.02
CA SER A 230 30.01 -10.58 -8.78
C SER A 230 28.79 -11.49 -9.03
N LEU A 231 27.73 -11.35 -8.24
CA LEU A 231 26.46 -12.02 -8.49
C LEU A 231 25.93 -11.50 -9.83
N SER A 232 25.45 -12.39 -10.72
CA SER A 232 24.94 -12.04 -12.06
C SER A 232 23.59 -11.29 -12.01
N TYR A 233 23.46 -10.39 -11.05
CA TYR A 233 22.41 -9.42 -11.04
C TYR A 233 22.63 -8.47 -12.21
N SER A 234 21.56 -8.19 -12.95
CA SER A 234 21.55 -6.91 -13.67
C SER A 234 21.82 -5.80 -12.64
N ASN A 235 22.47 -4.70 -13.02
CA ASN A 235 22.78 -3.58 -12.11
C ASN A 235 21.56 -3.08 -11.28
N HIS A 236 20.34 -3.48 -11.65
CA HIS A 236 19.02 -3.10 -11.09
C HIS A 236 18.55 -3.95 -9.91
N CYS A 237 19.24 -5.04 -9.63
CA CYS A 237 19.04 -5.87 -8.44
C CYS A 237 20.14 -5.57 -7.40
N ARG A 238 20.95 -4.52 -7.60
CA ARG A 238 21.93 -4.08 -6.59
C ARG A 238 21.21 -3.21 -5.56
N ILE A 239 21.19 -3.67 -4.31
CA ILE A 239 20.79 -2.84 -3.16
C ILE A 239 22.06 -2.36 -2.49
N GLU A 240 22.29 -1.05 -2.56
CA GLU A 240 23.46 -0.42 -1.94
C GLU A 240 23.32 -0.35 -0.42
N ASN A 241 22.09 -0.23 0.09
CA ASN A 241 21.82 -0.11 1.52
C ASN A 241 20.61 -0.96 1.97
N VAL A 242 20.87 -2.05 2.68
CA VAL A 242 19.82 -2.97 3.15
C VAL A 242 18.98 -2.36 4.28
N SER A 243 19.50 -1.37 5.03
CA SER A 243 18.75 -0.74 6.12
C SER A 243 17.52 0.04 5.63
N GLU A 244 17.53 0.52 4.39
CA GLU A 244 16.39 1.24 3.79
C GLU A 244 15.21 0.33 3.44
N LEU A 245 15.43 -0.98 3.41
CA LEU A 245 14.39 -1.97 3.13
C LEU A 245 13.72 -2.50 4.39
N ILE A 246 14.08 -1.98 5.56
CA ILE A 246 13.57 -2.46 6.83
C ILE A 246 12.65 -1.43 7.40
N ILE A 247 11.42 -1.85 7.63
CA ILE A 247 10.39 -0.98 8.18
C ILE A 247 9.74 -1.64 9.40
N PRO A 248 9.32 -0.84 10.40
CA PRO A 248 8.38 -1.27 11.43
C PRO A 248 7.12 -1.87 10.80
N PHE A 249 6.67 -3.05 11.24
CA PHE A 249 5.50 -3.70 10.65
C PHE A 249 4.23 -2.87 10.81
N GLU A 250 4.12 -2.08 11.90
CA GLU A 250 3.03 -1.13 12.09
C GLU A 250 2.94 -0.07 10.98
N THR A 251 4.04 0.24 10.28
CA THR A 251 4.02 1.14 9.11
C THR A 251 3.14 0.57 8.00
N ILE A 252 3.15 -0.76 7.84
CA ILE A 252 2.31 -1.45 6.86
C ILE A 252 0.85 -1.44 7.33
N ILE A 253 0.61 -1.64 8.64
CA ILE A 253 -0.74 -1.54 9.20
C ILE A 253 -1.30 -0.13 8.99
N ILE A 254 -0.56 0.93 9.35
CA ILE A 254 -0.97 2.33 9.18
C ILE A 254 -1.32 2.63 7.71
N HIS A 255 -0.51 2.13 6.77
CA HIS A 255 -0.78 2.25 5.34
C HIS A 255 -2.12 1.60 4.94
N ILE A 256 -2.50 0.48 5.57
CA ILE A 256 -3.79 -0.17 5.33
C ILE A 256 -4.92 0.49 6.13
N GLN A 257 -4.64 1.05 7.31
CA GLN A 257 -5.62 1.76 8.13
C GLN A 257 -6.11 3.02 7.42
N SER A 258 -5.20 3.78 6.79
CA SER A 258 -5.57 4.93 5.97
C SER A 258 -6.49 4.53 4.80
N MET A 259 -6.29 3.33 4.22
CA MET A 259 -7.17 2.75 3.19
C MET A 259 -8.51 2.21 3.75
N GLY A 260 -8.51 1.57 4.93
CA GLY A 260 -9.67 0.91 5.53
C GLY A 260 -10.63 1.85 6.25
N ILE A 261 -10.13 2.94 6.84
CA ILE A 261 -10.95 4.02 7.42
C ILE A 261 -11.79 4.69 6.32
N GLN A 262 -11.26 4.81 5.10
CA GLN A 262 -12.01 5.33 3.94
C GLN A 262 -13.18 4.41 3.55
N LEU A 263 -13.03 3.09 3.69
CA LEU A 263 -14.07 2.09 3.41
C LEU A 263 -15.14 2.00 4.52
N LYS A 264 -14.74 2.06 5.81
CA LYS A 264 -15.69 2.01 6.94
C LYS A 264 -16.56 3.27 7.05
N HIS A 265 -16.02 4.45 6.73
CA HIS A 265 -16.82 5.68 6.64
C HIS A 265 -17.90 5.57 5.55
N CYS A 266 -17.59 4.95 4.40
CA CYS A 266 -18.58 4.67 3.36
C CYS A 266 -19.68 3.68 3.81
N LEU A 267 -19.34 2.69 4.65
CA LEU A 267 -20.29 1.67 5.12
C LEU A 267 -21.20 2.17 6.25
N LEU A 268 -20.68 2.91 7.23
CA LEU A 268 -21.46 3.48 8.34
C LEU A 268 -22.45 4.55 7.84
N PHE A 269 -22.05 5.36 6.86
CA PHE A 269 -22.94 6.30 6.18
C PHE A 269 -24.08 5.57 5.44
N ALA A 270 -23.79 4.41 4.83
CA ALA A 270 -24.80 3.60 4.17
C ALA A 270 -25.81 2.95 5.14
N VAL A 271 -25.38 2.53 6.33
CA VAL A 271 -26.26 1.96 7.36
C VAL A 271 -27.14 3.05 8.02
N ALA A 272 -26.59 4.23 8.28
CA ALA A 272 -27.36 5.37 8.79
C ALA A 272 -28.46 5.80 7.80
N VAL A 273 -28.18 5.75 6.50
CA VAL A 273 -29.16 6.08 5.44
C VAL A 273 -30.22 4.98 5.27
N LEU A 274 -29.86 3.69 5.41
CA LEU A 274 -30.81 2.56 5.37
C LEU A 274 -31.86 2.61 6.49
N LEU A 275 -31.49 3.10 7.67
CA LEU A 275 -32.43 3.31 8.78
C LEU A 275 -33.39 4.48 8.52
N THR A 276 -32.97 5.47 7.74
CA THR A 276 -33.85 6.58 7.31
C THR A 276 -34.76 6.22 6.12
N SER A 277 -34.38 5.25 5.28
CA SER A 277 -35.16 4.85 4.10
C SER A 277 -36.21 3.77 4.33
N THR A 278 -36.27 3.18 5.54
CA THR A 278 -37.22 2.11 5.91
C THR A 278 -38.44 2.61 6.68
N GLY A 279 -38.61 3.93 6.84
CA GLY A 279 -39.86 4.51 7.36
C GLY A 279 -40.09 4.35 8.86
N ILE A 280 -39.06 4.00 9.64
CA ILE A 280 -39.12 4.08 11.11
C ILE A 280 -39.03 5.57 11.49
N HIS A 281 -40.18 6.24 11.54
CA HIS A 281 -40.30 7.61 12.02
C HIS A 281 -40.23 7.64 13.56
N LEU A 282 -39.06 7.98 14.12
CA LEU A 282 -38.97 8.45 15.50
C LEU A 282 -39.49 9.89 15.55
N LEU A 283 -40.70 10.06 16.09
CA LEU A 283 -41.37 11.35 16.31
C LEU A 283 -40.70 12.13 17.45
N ARG A 284 -39.60 12.82 17.11
CA ARG A 284 -38.96 14.01 17.72
C ARG A 284 -37.52 14.03 17.21
N PRO A 285 -36.87 15.20 17.01
CA PRO A 285 -35.51 15.25 16.50
C PRO A 285 -34.57 14.65 17.55
N LEU A 286 -34.28 13.36 17.41
CA LEU A 286 -33.11 12.75 18.01
C LEU A 286 -31.94 13.20 17.15
N SER A 287 -31.29 14.26 17.61
CA SER A 287 -29.86 14.44 17.45
C SER A 287 -29.18 13.10 17.75
N VAL A 288 -28.83 12.34 16.71
CA VAL A 288 -27.89 11.22 16.84
C VAL A 288 -26.50 11.85 16.93
N VAL A 289 -26.26 12.46 18.08
CA VAL A 289 -24.95 12.63 18.66
C VAL A 289 -24.55 11.22 19.10
N ILE A 290 -23.63 10.57 18.39
CA ILE A 290 -22.88 9.46 19.01
C ILE A 290 -21.82 10.11 19.89
N GLU A 291 -22.26 10.66 21.02
CA GLU A 291 -21.39 10.99 22.15
C GLU A 291 -20.99 9.66 22.76
N TYR A 292 -19.71 9.31 22.67
CA TYR A 292 -19.10 8.52 23.73
C TYR A 292 -19.11 9.37 25.01
N LYS A 293 -20.22 9.31 25.76
CA LYS A 293 -20.28 9.85 27.12
C LYS A 293 -19.85 8.76 28.10
N ILE A 294 -18.54 8.74 28.38
CA ILE A 294 -18.09 8.47 29.74
C ILE A 294 -18.50 9.71 30.54
N LYS A 295 -19.67 9.69 31.17
CA LYS A 295 -20.01 10.64 32.23
C LYS A 295 -19.87 9.92 33.56
N LYS A 296 -18.79 10.25 34.28
CA LYS A 296 -18.81 10.20 35.74
C LYS A 296 -19.87 11.22 36.18
N CYS A 297 -21.00 10.75 36.68
CA CYS A 297 -21.91 11.58 37.45
C CYS A 297 -22.35 10.79 38.68
N ASP A 298 -21.75 11.11 39.83
CA ASP A 298 -22.54 11.20 41.04
C ASP A 298 -23.63 12.24 40.77
N TYR A 299 -24.89 11.83 40.80
CA TYR A 299 -25.97 12.39 41.60
C TYR A 299 -27.29 11.72 41.21
N ASN A 300 -27.97 11.23 42.24
CA ASN A 300 -29.34 10.73 42.29
C ASN A 300 -30.28 11.30 41.21
N ILE A 301 -31.04 10.41 40.54
CA ILE A 301 -32.49 10.48 40.36
C ILE A 301 -32.97 9.13 39.78
N THR A 302 -33.74 8.40 40.59
CA THR A 302 -34.72 7.38 40.17
C THR A 302 -36.06 8.10 39.88
N PRO A 303 -37.11 7.47 39.30
CA PRO A 303 -37.24 6.48 38.23
C PRO A 303 -37.73 7.18 36.94
N VAL A 304 -37.90 6.49 35.80
CA VAL A 304 -39.23 6.19 35.23
C VAL A 304 -39.00 5.48 33.89
N LEU A 305 -39.75 4.38 33.70
CA LEU A 305 -39.90 3.49 32.51
C LEU A 305 -38.93 2.30 32.42
N ARG A 306 -39.04 1.25 33.26
CA ARG A 306 -39.88 0.03 33.03
C ARG A 306 -41.21 0.30 32.29
N PRO A 307 -41.60 -0.40 31.21
CA PRO A 307 -41.25 -1.79 30.87
C PRO A 307 -40.99 -2.03 29.36
N MET A 308 -40.19 -3.04 29.02
CA MET A 308 -40.42 -4.03 27.93
C MET A 308 -39.14 -4.86 27.71
N CYS A 309 -38.73 -5.58 28.76
CA CYS A 309 -37.96 -6.80 28.58
C CYS A 309 -38.95 -7.95 28.46
N GLN A 310 -38.96 -8.66 27.33
CA GLN A 310 -39.39 -10.05 27.33
C GLN A 310 -38.17 -10.96 27.48
N ARG A 311 -38.42 -12.05 28.19
CA ARG A 311 -37.47 -12.94 28.87
C ARG A 311 -36.75 -13.82 27.86
N GLU A 312 -35.43 -13.68 27.69
CA GLU A 312 -34.54 -14.82 27.38
C GLU A 312 -33.02 -14.60 27.51
N GLU A 313 -32.51 -13.43 27.91
CA GLU A 313 -31.05 -13.20 28.02
C GLU A 313 -30.60 -12.72 29.41
N ARG A 314 -30.91 -13.48 30.48
CA ARG A 314 -30.60 -13.09 31.86
C ARG A 314 -29.29 -13.63 32.44
N ILE A 315 -28.39 -14.17 31.63
CA ILE A 315 -27.14 -14.79 32.12
C ILE A 315 -25.86 -14.04 31.68
N ILE A 316 -25.96 -13.09 30.75
CA ILE A 316 -24.78 -12.40 30.18
C ILE A 316 -24.45 -11.08 30.88
N CYS A 317 -25.37 -10.50 31.67
CA CYS A 317 -25.15 -9.19 32.29
C CYS A 317 -24.30 -9.23 33.58
N ASP A 318 -24.15 -10.37 34.25
CA ASP A 318 -23.52 -10.42 35.58
C ASP A 318 -21.99 -10.65 35.55
N LYS A 319 -21.34 -10.72 34.37
CA LYS A 319 -19.90 -11.04 34.27
C LYS A 319 -19.02 -9.96 33.60
N LEU A 320 -19.55 -8.78 33.30
CA LEU A 320 -18.79 -7.70 32.65
C LEU A 320 -18.18 -6.67 33.61
N ASP A 321 -18.47 -6.74 34.92
CA ASP A 321 -18.05 -5.74 35.92
C ASP A 321 -16.60 -5.87 36.43
N GLN A 322 -15.74 -6.73 35.84
CA GLN A 322 -14.40 -7.00 36.41
C GLN A 322 -13.20 -6.78 35.47
N VAL A 323 -13.35 -6.10 34.32
CA VAL A 323 -12.22 -5.81 33.43
C VAL A 323 -11.99 -4.31 33.29
N THR A 324 -10.98 -3.80 33.99
CA THR A 324 -10.48 -2.42 33.81
C THR A 324 -9.41 -2.41 32.72
N ILE A 325 -9.66 -1.74 31.59
CA ILE A 325 -8.69 -1.56 30.49
C ILE A 325 -8.15 -0.13 30.55
N TYR A 326 -6.84 0.02 30.67
CA TYR A 326 -6.15 1.31 30.51
C TYR A 326 -5.93 1.58 29.01
N SER A 327 -6.52 2.64 28.46
CA SER A 327 -6.15 3.17 27.13
C SER A 327 -4.92 4.08 27.27
N PRO A 328 -3.84 3.88 26.50
CA PRO A 328 -2.72 4.80 26.48
C PRO A 328 -3.10 6.09 25.73
N CYS A 329 -2.90 7.25 26.35
CA CYS A 329 -2.90 8.55 25.69
C CYS A 329 -1.57 8.73 24.93
N PHE A 330 -1.65 9.02 23.63
CA PHE A 330 -0.48 9.44 22.85
C PHE A 330 -0.49 10.98 22.70
N PRO A 331 0.61 11.68 23.03
CA PRO A 331 0.77 13.09 22.73
C PRO A 331 1.06 13.26 21.23
N SER A 332 0.10 13.81 20.48
CA SER A 332 0.26 14.16 19.07
C SER A 332 0.85 15.57 18.93
N THR A 333 2.14 15.70 18.66
CA THR A 333 2.81 16.99 18.42
C THR A 333 2.96 17.37 16.95
N LEU A 334 2.27 16.71 16.00
CA LEU A 334 2.52 16.91 14.55
C LEU A 334 1.28 17.02 13.65
N LEU A 335 0.11 17.32 14.21
CA LEU A 335 -1.06 17.77 13.44
C LEU A 335 -1.56 19.07 14.06
N ASP A 336 -1.14 20.20 13.49
CA ASP A 336 -1.74 21.50 13.79
C ASP A 336 -3.24 21.45 13.47
N SER A 337 -4.01 21.97 14.42
CA SER A 337 -5.40 21.66 14.70
C SER A 337 -6.43 22.47 13.90
N GLU A 338 -6.28 22.62 12.58
CA GLU A 338 -7.28 23.37 11.76
C GLU A 338 -8.04 22.53 10.69
N VAL A 339 -7.82 21.20 10.54
CA VAL A 339 -8.47 20.44 9.42
C VAL A 339 -9.25 19.17 9.83
N ALA A 340 -9.47 18.89 11.11
CA ALA A 340 -10.34 17.76 11.49
C ALA A 340 -11.15 18.04 12.77
N CYS A 341 -12.24 18.79 12.63
CA CYS A 341 -13.27 18.87 13.66
C CYS A 341 -14.48 18.02 13.24
N HIS A 342 -14.63 16.85 13.86
CA HIS A 342 -15.94 16.22 14.08
C HIS A 342 -16.12 15.99 15.60
N ASP A 343 -16.93 16.88 16.18
CA ASP A 343 -17.73 16.85 17.41
C ASP A 343 -17.15 17.17 18.83
N SER A 344 -17.39 18.43 19.21
CA SER A 344 -17.92 19.03 20.47
C SER A 344 -17.27 18.78 21.85
N TYR A 345 -16.57 19.80 22.37
CA TYR A 345 -17.03 20.74 23.42
C TYR A 345 -15.89 21.73 23.78
N SER A 346 -15.83 22.86 23.08
CA SER A 346 -15.33 24.18 23.54
C SER A 346 -15.16 25.11 22.33
N CYS A 347 -16.26 25.41 21.66
CA CYS A 347 -16.32 26.62 20.86
C CYS A 347 -17.06 27.66 21.70
N ASP A 348 -16.32 28.33 22.58
CA ASP A 348 -16.83 29.54 23.21
C ASP A 348 -17.04 30.61 22.14
N GLU A 349 -18.13 31.33 22.31
CA GLU A 349 -18.86 32.12 21.33
C GLU A 349 -18.22 33.47 20.95
N GLN A 350 -16.87 33.58 20.89
CA GLN A 350 -16.21 34.88 20.69
C GLN A 350 -15.23 35.04 19.52
N THR A 351 -15.15 34.11 18.57
CA THR A 351 -14.34 34.31 17.36
C THR A 351 -15.09 33.98 16.07
N THR A 352 -16.26 34.58 15.89
CA THR A 352 -16.80 34.88 14.56
C THR A 352 -15.92 35.93 13.88
N ARG A 353 -14.84 35.47 13.23
CA ARG A 353 -14.12 36.09 12.09
C ARG A 353 -12.88 35.23 11.77
N ILE A 354 -13.08 33.99 11.33
CA ILE A 354 -12.06 33.37 10.48
C ILE A 354 -12.22 34.03 9.11
N ALA A 355 -11.49 35.13 8.95
CA ALA A 355 -11.19 35.68 7.65
C ALA A 355 -10.69 34.53 6.77
N THR A 356 -11.12 34.52 5.52
CA THR A 356 -10.37 33.97 4.39
C THR A 356 -8.88 34.26 4.61
N LYS A 357 -8.13 33.31 5.19
CA LYS A 357 -6.68 33.41 5.25
C LYS A 357 -6.25 33.36 3.80
N ASN A 358 -5.85 34.51 3.27
CA ASN A 358 -5.19 34.63 2.00
C ASN A 358 -3.96 33.70 2.06
N VAL A 359 -4.06 32.52 1.45
CA VAL A 359 -2.90 31.70 1.11
C VAL A 359 -1.95 32.65 0.37
N PRO A 360 -0.73 32.89 0.86
CA PRO A 360 0.21 33.79 0.21
C PRO A 360 0.33 33.41 -1.27
N ILE A 361 0.28 34.41 -2.16
CA ILE A 361 0.32 34.21 -3.61
C ILE A 361 1.53 33.34 -4.03
N ASP A 362 2.60 33.38 -3.23
CA ASP A 362 3.83 32.62 -3.47
C ASP A 362 3.67 31.09 -3.31
N ASP A 363 2.79 30.58 -2.43
CA ASP A 363 2.67 29.13 -2.15
C ASP A 363 1.91 28.36 -3.26
N VAL A 364 1.01 29.03 -3.99
CA VAL A 364 0.33 28.42 -5.15
C VAL A 364 1.23 28.42 -6.39
N SER A 365 2.19 29.33 -6.49
CA SER A 365 3.00 29.52 -7.70
C SER A 365 3.88 28.30 -8.06
N ARG A 366 4.24 27.48 -7.06
CA ARG A 366 5.05 26.26 -7.21
C ARG A 366 4.21 24.97 -7.26
N LYS A 367 2.88 25.08 -7.27
CA LYS A 367 1.94 23.95 -7.39
C LYS A 367 1.16 24.08 -8.69
N ALA A 368 1.12 23.03 -9.51
CA ALA A 368 0.56 23.16 -10.86
C ALA A 368 -0.21 21.92 -11.33
N PHE A 369 -1.20 22.17 -12.18
CA PHE A 369 -1.89 21.13 -12.94
C PHE A 369 -1.22 20.93 -14.29
N PHE A 370 -1.06 19.68 -14.70
CA PHE A 370 -0.49 19.32 -15.99
C PHE A 370 -1.42 18.41 -16.78
N SER A 371 -1.40 18.57 -18.10
CA SER A 371 -1.95 17.60 -19.05
C SER A 371 -1.03 17.49 -20.26
N ALA A 372 -1.41 16.67 -21.25
CA ALA A 372 -0.62 16.49 -22.46
C ALA A 372 -1.50 16.43 -23.72
N LEU A 373 -1.04 17.10 -24.77
CA LEU A 373 -1.60 17.01 -26.12
C LEU A 373 -0.44 17.00 -27.13
N TYR A 374 -0.10 15.81 -27.62
CA TYR A 374 1.09 15.62 -28.46
C TYR A 374 0.82 15.72 -29.96
N THR A 375 -0.45 15.72 -30.40
CA THR A 375 -0.84 15.79 -31.81
C THR A 375 -2.11 16.61 -32.00
N ASP A 376 -2.29 17.20 -33.18
CA ASP A 376 -3.55 17.82 -33.61
C ASP A 376 -4.62 16.77 -33.92
N ASN A 377 -5.15 16.16 -32.87
CA ASN A 377 -6.26 15.21 -32.97
C ASN A 377 -7.48 15.77 -32.24
N ASN A 378 -8.55 14.97 -32.19
CA ASN A 378 -9.81 15.37 -31.58
C ASN A 378 -9.75 15.49 -30.04
N PHE A 379 -8.58 15.34 -29.39
CA PHE A 379 -8.44 15.49 -27.93
C PHE A 379 -8.35 16.95 -27.48
N LEU A 380 -8.27 17.93 -28.40
CA LEU A 380 -8.40 19.34 -28.05
C LEU A 380 -9.72 19.62 -27.30
N GLU A 381 -10.81 18.97 -27.70
CA GLU A 381 -12.10 19.12 -27.02
C GLU A 381 -12.05 18.61 -25.57
N GLY A 382 -11.37 17.48 -25.32
CA GLY A 382 -11.11 16.99 -23.96
C GLY A 382 -10.31 17.99 -23.13
N ALA A 383 -9.22 18.51 -23.70
CA ALA A 383 -8.41 19.55 -23.04
C ALA A 383 -9.21 20.83 -22.73
N MET A 384 -10.18 21.19 -23.58
CA MET A 384 -11.07 22.34 -23.37
C MET A 384 -12.02 22.15 -22.19
N LEU A 385 -12.66 20.98 -22.10
CA LEU A 385 -13.56 20.70 -20.98
C LEU A 385 -12.79 20.50 -19.67
N LEU A 386 -11.60 19.87 -19.73
CA LEU A 386 -10.74 19.74 -18.55
C LEU A 386 -10.35 21.12 -18.01
N ASP A 387 -9.91 22.05 -18.86
CA ASP A 387 -9.64 23.45 -18.47
C ASP A 387 -10.85 24.11 -17.81
N HIS A 388 -12.03 24.01 -18.44
CA HIS A 388 -13.26 24.58 -17.89
C HIS A 388 -13.53 24.07 -16.47
N THR A 389 -13.40 22.75 -16.26
CA THR A 389 -13.62 22.15 -14.94
C THR A 389 -12.54 22.50 -13.92
N LEU A 390 -11.27 22.52 -14.32
CA LEU A 390 -10.17 22.93 -13.45
C LEU A 390 -10.33 24.39 -13.03
N LYS A 391 -10.62 25.31 -13.94
CA LYS A 391 -10.84 26.73 -13.60
C LYS A 391 -12.01 26.95 -12.66
N LYS A 392 -13.07 26.15 -12.81
CA LYS A 392 -14.25 26.21 -11.95
C LYS A 392 -13.91 25.95 -10.47
N TYR A 393 -13.01 25.00 -10.20
CA TYR A 393 -12.65 24.62 -8.83
C TYR A 393 -11.29 25.16 -8.36
N HIS A 394 -10.40 25.53 -9.28
CA HIS A 394 -9.00 25.88 -9.05
C HIS A 394 -8.57 27.15 -9.83
N PRO A 395 -9.30 28.27 -9.74
CA PRO A 395 -9.05 29.46 -10.59
C PRO A 395 -7.69 30.13 -10.38
N ARG A 396 -6.98 29.79 -9.30
CA ARG A 396 -5.67 30.38 -8.93
C ARG A 396 -4.47 29.54 -9.39
N TYR A 397 -4.68 28.29 -9.80
CA TYR A 397 -3.58 27.41 -10.17
C TYR A 397 -3.22 27.58 -11.64
N GLN A 398 -1.93 27.52 -11.92
CA GLN A 398 -1.46 27.48 -13.30
C GLN A 398 -1.64 26.08 -13.87
N MET A 399 -2.05 26.02 -15.13
CA MET A 399 -2.34 24.79 -15.85
C MET A 399 -1.46 24.73 -17.09
N TYR A 400 -0.69 23.66 -17.20
CA TYR A 400 0.27 23.47 -18.28
C TYR A 400 -0.13 22.30 -19.17
N ILE A 401 0.02 22.48 -20.49
CA ILE A 401 -0.22 21.40 -21.44
C ILE A 401 1.06 21.08 -22.20
N MET A 402 1.57 19.86 -22.00
CA MET A 402 2.77 19.38 -22.65
C MET A 402 2.49 19.07 -24.13
N HIS A 403 3.37 19.54 -25.01
CA HIS A 403 3.33 19.22 -26.44
C HIS A 403 4.73 19.13 -27.04
N PHE A 404 4.87 18.51 -28.21
CA PHE A 404 6.13 18.50 -28.95
C PHE A 404 6.28 19.77 -29.79
N GLU A 405 7.52 20.15 -30.05
CA GLU A 405 7.83 21.25 -30.96
C GLU A 405 7.22 20.99 -32.34
N ASN A 406 6.52 21.98 -32.90
CA ASN A 406 5.83 21.93 -34.20
C ASN A 406 4.77 20.83 -34.38
N ALA A 407 4.34 20.14 -33.31
CA ALA A 407 3.36 19.05 -33.42
C ALA A 407 1.89 19.51 -33.33
N LEU A 408 1.64 20.72 -32.85
CA LEU A 408 0.32 21.34 -32.78
C LEU A 408 0.24 22.55 -33.70
N SER A 409 -0.90 22.72 -34.36
CA SER A 409 -1.17 23.83 -35.27
C SER A 409 -1.24 25.15 -34.52
N ASN A 410 -0.97 26.25 -35.21
CA ASN A 410 -1.13 27.60 -34.65
C ASN A 410 -2.55 27.84 -34.10
N ARG A 411 -3.56 27.22 -34.74
CA ARG A 411 -4.96 27.28 -34.30
C ARG A 411 -5.17 26.55 -32.97
N THR A 412 -4.63 25.34 -32.82
CA THR A 412 -4.68 24.57 -31.57
C THR A 412 -3.95 25.30 -30.45
N LEU A 413 -2.73 25.78 -30.71
CA LEU A 413 -1.94 26.55 -29.74
C LEU A 413 -2.62 27.87 -29.35
N CYS A 414 -3.23 28.57 -30.31
CA CYS A 414 -4.05 29.75 -30.04
C CYS A 414 -5.22 29.39 -29.13
N SER A 415 -5.95 28.31 -29.46
CA SER A 415 -7.12 27.90 -28.68
C SER A 415 -6.76 27.54 -27.24
N LEU A 416 -5.68 26.77 -27.04
CA LEU A 416 -5.17 26.41 -25.72
C LEU A 416 -4.80 27.65 -24.89
N ARG A 417 -4.10 28.63 -25.49
CA ARG A 417 -3.73 29.88 -24.80
C ARG A 417 -4.95 30.72 -24.42
N GLN A 418 -5.91 30.83 -25.34
CA GLN A 418 -7.13 31.62 -25.12
C GLN A 418 -7.99 31.04 -24.00
N ILE A 419 -8.05 29.71 -23.88
CA ILE A 419 -8.80 29.08 -22.80
C ILE A 419 -8.04 29.05 -21.49
N GLY A 420 -6.72 29.23 -21.47
CA GLY A 420 -5.94 29.41 -20.23
C GLY A 420 -4.89 28.34 -19.95
N TRP A 421 -4.72 27.36 -20.84
CA TRP A 421 -3.54 26.49 -20.79
C TRP A 421 -2.29 27.29 -21.13
N ILE A 422 -1.20 26.97 -20.44
CA ILE A 422 0.15 27.42 -20.78
C ILE A 422 0.83 26.29 -21.57
N PRO A 423 1.02 26.43 -22.90
CA PRO A 423 1.69 25.40 -23.69
C PRO A 423 3.14 25.24 -23.24
N ARG A 424 3.54 24.01 -22.93
CA ARG A 424 4.89 23.65 -22.52
C ARG A 424 5.50 22.71 -23.54
N VAL A 425 6.51 23.20 -24.27
CA VAL A 425 7.27 22.37 -25.20
C VAL A 425 8.10 21.35 -24.42
N VAL A 426 7.98 20.07 -24.76
CA VAL A 426 8.76 18.97 -24.18
C VAL A 426 9.40 18.11 -25.27
N LYS A 427 10.50 17.44 -24.92
CA LYS A 427 11.15 16.49 -25.83
C LYS A 427 10.49 15.12 -25.71
N LYS A 428 10.16 14.50 -26.84
CA LYS A 428 9.62 13.15 -26.89
C LYS A 428 10.56 12.14 -26.23
N ILE A 429 10.00 11.35 -25.32
CA ILE A 429 10.66 10.18 -24.74
C ILE A 429 10.07 8.94 -25.44
N PRO A 430 10.81 8.27 -26.34
CA PRO A 430 10.30 7.11 -27.05
C PRO A 430 10.20 5.89 -26.11
N PRO A 431 9.31 4.93 -26.39
CA PRO A 431 9.26 3.69 -25.65
C PRO A 431 10.59 2.95 -25.79
N PRO A 432 11.16 2.42 -24.70
CA PRO A 432 12.47 1.74 -24.71
C PRO A 432 12.41 0.35 -25.34
N LEU A 433 11.22 -0.27 -25.35
CA LEU A 433 10.99 -1.65 -25.79
C LEU A 433 10.00 -1.69 -26.95
N LYS A 434 10.22 -2.63 -27.89
CA LYS A 434 9.26 -2.95 -28.95
C LYS A 434 7.99 -3.58 -28.33
N GLY A 435 6.84 -3.36 -28.96
CA GLY A 435 5.56 -3.92 -28.52
C GLY A 435 4.63 -2.94 -27.79
N THR A 436 5.07 -1.70 -27.58
CA THR A 436 4.18 -0.61 -27.15
C THR A 436 3.12 -0.37 -28.22
N TRP A 437 1.84 -0.30 -27.83
CA TRP A 437 0.77 -0.02 -28.77
C TRP A 437 0.94 1.36 -29.40
N SER A 438 0.62 1.49 -30.69
CA SER A 438 0.91 2.70 -31.48
C SER A 438 0.35 3.98 -30.87
N HIS A 439 -0.83 3.89 -30.25
CA HIS A 439 -1.51 5.01 -29.61
C HIS A 439 -0.96 5.37 -28.22
N PHE A 440 -0.06 4.57 -27.65
CA PHE A 440 0.60 4.83 -26.36
C PHE A 440 2.09 5.17 -26.48
N ILE A 441 2.63 5.26 -27.70
CA ILE A 441 4.07 5.53 -27.93
C ILE A 441 4.52 6.84 -27.27
N ASP A 442 3.68 7.86 -27.25
CA ASP A 442 4.05 9.19 -26.75
C ASP A 442 3.95 9.31 -25.22
N GLN A 443 3.29 8.35 -24.56
CA GLN A 443 2.93 8.45 -23.14
C GLN A 443 4.13 8.40 -22.18
N PHE A 444 5.24 7.79 -22.59
CA PHE A 444 6.51 7.87 -21.84
C PHE A 444 7.03 9.30 -21.67
N THR A 445 6.55 10.25 -22.47
CA THR A 445 6.89 11.67 -22.31
C THR A 445 6.39 12.22 -20.97
N LYS A 446 5.37 11.63 -20.33
CA LYS A 446 4.92 11.99 -18.96
C LYS A 446 6.05 11.95 -17.94
N LEU A 447 7.08 11.12 -18.14
CA LEU A 447 8.23 11.07 -17.23
C LEU A 447 8.94 12.43 -17.08
N THR A 448 8.83 13.31 -18.09
CA THR A 448 9.39 14.68 -18.05
C THR A 448 8.89 15.48 -16.85
N LEU A 449 7.70 15.18 -16.32
CA LEU A 449 7.12 15.86 -15.16
C LEU A 449 8.05 15.79 -13.93
N TRP A 450 8.77 14.67 -13.75
CA TRP A 450 9.72 14.54 -12.64
C TRP A 450 10.93 15.46 -12.76
N ASN A 451 11.23 16.01 -13.93
CA ASN A 451 12.34 16.95 -14.10
C ASN A 451 11.92 18.42 -13.96
N MET A 452 10.64 18.71 -13.72
CA MET A 452 10.10 20.07 -13.62
C MET A 452 10.24 20.61 -12.18
N THR A 453 11.49 20.71 -11.72
CA THR A 453 11.86 21.07 -10.33
C THR A 453 11.60 22.54 -9.98
N GLU A 454 11.09 23.35 -10.92
CA GLU A 454 10.49 24.64 -10.60
C GLU A 454 9.18 24.54 -9.81
N PHE A 455 8.56 23.35 -9.78
CA PHE A 455 7.36 23.05 -8.99
C PHE A 455 7.69 22.14 -7.80
N ASP A 456 7.01 22.35 -6.68
CA ASP A 456 7.08 21.48 -5.49
C ASP A 456 6.09 20.32 -5.58
N SER A 457 5.00 20.50 -6.34
CA SER A 457 4.00 19.47 -6.56
C SER A 457 3.29 19.64 -7.90
N ILE A 458 3.10 18.52 -8.60
CA ILE A 458 2.36 18.44 -9.86
C ILE A 458 1.19 17.48 -9.69
N ILE A 459 0.00 17.89 -10.15
CA ILE A 459 -1.13 17.01 -10.40
C ILE A 459 -1.30 16.89 -11.91
N TYR A 460 -1.01 15.71 -12.45
CA TYR A 460 -1.23 15.39 -13.85
C TYR A 460 -2.59 14.75 -14.05
N LEU A 461 -3.28 15.17 -15.11
CA LEU A 461 -4.60 14.71 -15.52
C LEU A 461 -4.59 14.44 -17.03
N ASP A 462 -4.95 13.23 -17.46
CA ASP A 462 -5.17 12.97 -18.89
C ASP A 462 -6.29 13.88 -19.43
N THR A 463 -6.23 14.25 -20.70
CA THR A 463 -7.23 15.15 -21.35
C THR A 463 -8.63 14.56 -21.47
N ASP A 464 -8.79 13.28 -21.18
CA ASP A 464 -10.05 12.55 -21.11
C ASP A 464 -10.55 12.37 -19.66
N THR A 465 -10.10 13.23 -18.76
CA THR A 465 -10.62 13.37 -17.39
C THR A 465 -11.48 14.62 -17.25
N LEU A 466 -12.33 14.67 -16.22
CA LEU A 466 -13.03 15.88 -15.78
C LEU A 466 -12.91 16.03 -14.26
N VAL A 467 -12.64 17.26 -13.80
CA VAL A 467 -12.60 17.59 -12.38
C VAL A 467 -13.98 18.04 -11.91
N LEU A 468 -14.56 17.37 -10.93
CA LEU A 468 -15.92 17.63 -10.46
C LEU A 468 -15.97 18.36 -9.12
N ASN A 469 -14.82 18.54 -8.46
CA ASN A 469 -14.73 19.22 -7.17
C ASN A 469 -13.26 19.60 -6.86
N ASP A 470 -13.03 20.29 -5.73
CA ASP A 470 -11.69 20.64 -5.26
C ASP A 470 -10.81 19.40 -4.99
N ILE A 471 -9.61 19.43 -5.57
CA ILE A 471 -8.51 18.46 -5.40
C ILE A 471 -7.18 19.13 -5.01
N SER A 472 -7.19 20.40 -4.63
CA SER A 472 -5.98 21.17 -4.34
C SER A 472 -5.17 20.60 -3.17
N HIS A 473 -5.84 20.03 -2.17
CA HIS A 473 -5.22 19.38 -1.01
C HIS A 473 -4.32 18.20 -1.39
N LEU A 474 -4.48 17.60 -2.59
CA LEU A 474 -3.57 16.55 -3.06
C LEU A 474 -2.13 17.06 -3.22
N HIS A 475 -1.94 18.35 -3.50
CA HIS A 475 -0.60 18.93 -3.57
C HIS A 475 0.16 18.79 -2.24
N GLU A 476 -0.53 18.91 -1.10
CA GLU A 476 0.09 18.84 0.23
C GLU A 476 0.59 17.45 0.60
N LEU A 477 0.11 16.42 -0.12
CA LEU A 477 0.52 15.03 0.11
C LEU A 477 1.93 14.75 -0.40
N VAL A 478 2.41 15.52 -1.38
CA VAL A 478 3.70 15.28 -2.05
C VAL A 478 4.60 16.51 -2.09
N SER A 479 4.12 17.70 -1.71
CA SER A 479 4.90 18.96 -1.77
C SER A 479 6.19 18.90 -0.94
N ASP A 480 6.17 18.16 0.17
CA ASP A 480 7.33 17.93 1.02
C ASP A 480 7.43 16.44 1.40
N PRO A 481 8.16 15.63 0.61
CA PRO A 481 8.37 14.22 0.89
C PRO A 481 9.14 13.97 2.18
N SER A 482 9.95 14.93 2.67
CA SER A 482 10.69 14.76 3.93
C SER A 482 9.74 14.72 5.14
N ARG A 483 8.60 15.41 5.03
CA ARG A 483 7.54 15.45 6.04
C ARG A 483 6.48 14.37 5.85
N THR A 484 6.01 14.19 4.61
CA THR A 484 4.88 13.30 4.29
C THR A 484 5.32 11.85 4.05
N ARG A 485 6.59 11.63 3.73
CA ARG A 485 7.20 10.38 3.27
C ARG A 485 6.67 9.87 1.92
N PHE A 486 5.88 10.66 1.20
CA PHE A 486 5.36 10.31 -0.11
C PHE A 486 5.83 11.30 -1.15
N GLU A 487 6.48 10.79 -2.20
CA GLU A 487 6.89 11.55 -3.38
C GLU A 487 5.94 11.37 -4.57
N PHE A 488 5.01 10.42 -4.46
CA PHE A 488 4.13 10.01 -5.55
C PHE A 488 2.83 9.40 -5.01
N ALA A 489 1.69 9.76 -5.62
CA ALA A 489 0.38 9.24 -5.31
C ALA A 489 -0.45 9.04 -6.59
N ALA A 490 -1.27 7.99 -6.62
CA ALA A 490 -2.12 7.64 -7.75
C ALA A 490 -3.29 6.75 -7.29
N VAL A 491 -4.30 6.58 -8.13
CA VAL A 491 -5.48 5.74 -7.82
C VAL A 491 -5.30 4.35 -8.43
N ALA A 492 -5.64 3.31 -7.66
CA ALA A 492 -5.64 1.93 -8.17
C ALA A 492 -6.51 1.80 -9.43
N ASP A 493 -6.01 1.08 -10.44
CA ASP A 493 -6.75 0.85 -11.67
C ASP A 493 -7.90 -0.13 -11.45
N ASN A 494 -8.95 0.03 -12.26
CA ASN A 494 -10.10 -0.86 -12.27
C ASN A 494 -10.50 -1.15 -13.72
N TRP A 495 -10.07 -2.31 -14.21
CA TRP A 495 -10.36 -2.75 -15.57
C TRP A 495 -11.46 -3.82 -15.56
N HIS A 496 -12.60 -3.52 -16.18
CA HIS A 496 -13.78 -4.39 -16.28
C HIS A 496 -14.25 -4.98 -14.94
N GLY A 497 -14.22 -4.17 -13.88
CA GLY A 497 -14.66 -4.62 -12.57
C GLY A 497 -13.67 -5.53 -11.85
N LYS A 498 -12.38 -5.43 -12.17
CA LYS A 498 -11.31 -6.08 -11.41
C LYS A 498 -10.43 -4.98 -10.84
N PHE A 499 -10.46 -4.84 -9.52
CA PHE A 499 -9.51 -3.99 -8.82
C PHE A 499 -8.10 -4.53 -9.03
N ALA A 500 -7.25 -3.71 -9.64
CA ALA A 500 -5.87 -4.04 -9.90
C ALA A 500 -4.98 -3.71 -8.70
N TYR A 501 -3.86 -4.42 -8.59
CA TYR A 501 -2.78 -4.06 -7.66
C TYR A 501 -1.88 -2.94 -8.20
N HIS A 502 -2.11 -2.52 -9.46
CA HIS A 502 -1.46 -1.40 -10.12
C HIS A 502 -2.39 -0.18 -10.15
N PHE A 503 -1.82 1.02 -10.22
CA PHE A 503 -2.53 2.28 -10.41
C PHE A 503 -2.74 2.62 -11.88
N ASN A 504 -3.75 3.44 -12.15
CA ASN A 504 -3.98 4.04 -13.44
C ASN A 504 -3.12 5.31 -13.61
N ALA A 505 -2.50 5.50 -14.78
CA ALA A 505 -1.59 6.62 -15.04
C ALA A 505 -2.28 7.88 -15.63
N GLY A 506 -3.61 7.94 -15.60
CA GLY A 506 -4.38 9.10 -16.04
C GLY A 506 -4.55 10.18 -14.98
N VAL A 507 -4.32 9.86 -13.70
CA VAL A 507 -4.25 10.85 -12.62
C VAL A 507 -3.02 10.55 -11.77
N LEU A 508 -2.04 11.45 -11.81
CA LEU A 508 -0.78 11.32 -11.08
C LEU A 508 -0.58 12.53 -10.18
N VAL A 509 -0.15 12.32 -8.94
CA VAL A 509 0.23 13.39 -8.02
C VAL A 509 1.68 13.14 -7.63
N LEU A 510 2.59 14.06 -7.92
CA LEU A 510 4.02 13.80 -7.78
C LEU A 510 4.80 15.02 -7.29
N HIS A 511 5.90 14.74 -6.60
CA HIS A 511 6.97 15.68 -6.32
C HIS A 511 8.02 15.62 -7.44
N PRO A 512 8.27 16.72 -8.18
CA PRO A 512 9.34 16.74 -9.16
C PRO A 512 10.72 16.62 -8.51
N SER A 513 11.53 15.68 -9.00
CA SER A 513 12.91 15.47 -8.55
C SER A 513 13.78 15.00 -9.71
N THR A 514 14.79 15.79 -10.06
CA THR A 514 15.77 15.42 -11.11
C THR A 514 16.46 14.09 -10.79
N SER A 515 16.66 13.75 -9.51
CA SER A 515 17.22 12.44 -9.11
C SER A 515 16.29 11.30 -9.52
N VAL A 516 14.99 11.43 -9.19
CA VAL A 516 13.96 10.44 -9.54
C VAL A 516 13.76 10.38 -11.05
N PHE A 517 13.76 11.52 -11.75
CA PHE A 517 13.72 11.56 -13.21
C PHE A 517 14.85 10.77 -13.84
N ASN A 518 16.09 11.00 -13.40
CA ASN A 518 17.26 10.27 -13.91
C ASN A 518 17.15 8.77 -13.63
N GLU A 519 16.60 8.38 -12.48
CA GLU A 519 16.32 6.98 -12.15
C GLU A 519 15.24 6.38 -13.06
N LEU A 520 14.16 7.11 -13.33
CA LEU A 520 13.10 6.71 -14.26
C LEU A 520 13.66 6.45 -15.67
N ILE A 521 14.42 7.41 -16.21
CA ILE A 521 15.02 7.27 -17.56
C ILE A 521 15.98 6.07 -17.62
N ARG A 522 16.84 5.90 -16.62
CA ARG A 522 17.75 4.75 -16.54
C ARG A 522 16.99 3.43 -16.44
N THR A 523 15.91 3.39 -15.65
CA THR A 523 15.15 2.15 -15.39
C THR A 523 14.26 1.76 -16.56
N MET A 524 13.76 2.75 -17.30
CA MET A 524 12.93 2.58 -18.49
C MET A 524 13.71 1.81 -19.57
N SER A 525 14.98 2.12 -19.81
CA SER A 525 15.81 1.51 -20.87
C SER A 525 16.16 0.01 -20.67
N LEU A 526 15.61 -0.65 -19.66
CA LEU A 526 16.02 -1.98 -19.24
C LEU A 526 15.04 -3.07 -19.71
N PRO A 527 15.54 -4.16 -20.32
CA PRO A 527 14.69 -5.24 -20.77
C PRO A 527 14.07 -6.03 -19.60
N GLY A 528 12.79 -6.34 -19.69
CA GLY A 528 12.09 -7.25 -18.77
C GLY A 528 11.43 -6.61 -17.53
N ASN A 529 11.40 -5.28 -17.42
CA ASN A 529 10.90 -4.61 -16.22
C ASN A 529 9.38 -4.42 -16.15
N TYR A 530 8.65 -4.45 -17.27
CA TYR A 530 7.21 -4.19 -17.28
C TYR A 530 6.58 -4.68 -18.59
N HIS A 531 5.26 -4.83 -18.60
CA HIS A 531 4.52 -5.25 -19.78
C HIS A 531 4.46 -4.11 -20.81
N PRO A 532 5.04 -4.24 -22.01
CA PRO A 532 5.23 -3.11 -22.92
C PRO A 532 3.92 -2.55 -23.49
N THR A 533 2.82 -3.32 -23.49
CA THR A 533 1.56 -2.88 -24.12
C THR A 533 0.86 -1.75 -23.38
N MET A 534 1.07 -1.61 -22.06
CA MET A 534 0.47 -0.55 -21.22
C MET A 534 1.43 0.62 -21.01
N ALA A 535 2.44 0.75 -21.88
CA ALA A 535 3.37 1.88 -21.97
C ALA A 535 3.93 2.35 -20.62
N GLU A 536 3.81 3.64 -20.33
CA GLU A 536 4.31 4.29 -19.13
C GLU A 536 3.57 3.84 -17.88
N GLU A 537 2.28 3.48 -17.98
CA GLU A 537 1.51 3.01 -16.82
C GLU A 537 2.12 1.74 -16.24
N ALA A 538 2.38 0.72 -17.07
CA ALA A 538 3.01 -0.50 -16.60
C ALA A 538 4.44 -0.25 -16.09
N PHE A 539 5.18 0.66 -16.73
CA PHE A 539 6.51 1.05 -16.28
C PHE A 539 6.49 1.74 -14.91
N LEU A 540 5.65 2.76 -14.74
CA LEU A 540 5.52 3.51 -13.50
C LEU A 540 5.01 2.62 -12.37
N ASN A 541 4.12 1.68 -12.65
CA ASN A 541 3.69 0.68 -11.67
C ASN A 541 4.81 -0.26 -11.22
N ALA A 542 5.68 -0.68 -12.13
CA ALA A 542 6.86 -1.45 -11.78
C ALA A 542 7.88 -0.61 -11.00
N PHE A 543 8.04 0.67 -11.35
CA PHE A 543 8.99 1.58 -10.71
C PHE A 543 8.56 1.96 -9.28
N TYR A 544 7.31 2.40 -9.12
CA TYR A 544 6.73 2.81 -7.84
C TYR A 544 6.07 1.65 -7.08
N GLN A 545 6.39 0.41 -7.44
CA GLN A 545 5.85 -0.76 -6.76
C GLN A 545 6.09 -0.63 -5.25
N LEU A 546 4.99 -0.58 -4.47
CA LEU A 546 4.96 -0.39 -2.99
C LEU A 546 5.42 0.98 -2.46
N ARG A 547 5.73 1.93 -3.35
CA ARG A 547 6.30 3.25 -3.02
C ARG A 547 5.36 4.43 -3.31
N TYR A 548 4.13 4.16 -3.75
CA TYR A 548 3.14 5.20 -4.02
C TYR A 548 2.06 5.25 -2.94
N LEU A 549 1.56 6.46 -2.67
CA LEU A 549 0.35 6.64 -1.87
C LEU A 549 -0.87 6.33 -2.73
N GLN A 550 -1.63 5.29 -2.37
CA GLN A 550 -2.86 4.98 -3.09
C GLN A 550 -3.98 5.95 -2.70
N LEU A 551 -4.48 6.69 -3.67
CA LEU A 551 -5.60 7.61 -3.53
C LEU A 551 -6.96 6.89 -3.64
N PRO A 552 -8.02 7.42 -2.97
CA PRO A 552 -9.39 6.93 -3.13
C PRO A 552 -9.87 6.93 -4.59
N LEU A 553 -10.75 5.99 -4.93
CA LEU A 553 -11.33 5.85 -6.28
C LEU A 553 -11.99 7.14 -6.80
N ILE A 554 -12.53 7.97 -5.90
CA ILE A 554 -13.17 9.24 -6.27
C ILE A 554 -12.23 10.24 -6.95
N TYR A 555 -10.91 10.09 -6.81
CA TYR A 555 -9.90 10.93 -7.47
C TYR A 555 -9.48 10.44 -8.86
N ASN A 556 -9.99 9.29 -9.31
CA ASN A 556 -9.83 8.80 -10.69
C ASN A 556 -10.89 7.72 -10.95
N VAL A 557 -12.15 8.16 -11.11
CA VAL A 557 -13.27 7.25 -11.32
C VAL A 557 -13.22 6.72 -12.75
N ASN A 558 -12.62 5.54 -12.91
CA ASN A 558 -12.46 4.88 -14.19
C ASN A 558 -13.82 4.40 -14.74
N LEU A 559 -14.15 4.79 -15.97
CA LEU A 559 -15.38 4.42 -16.67
C LEU A 559 -15.60 2.88 -16.72
N ALA A 560 -14.53 2.10 -16.80
CA ALA A 560 -14.57 0.64 -16.84
C ALA A 560 -15.17 -0.01 -15.58
N MET A 561 -15.27 0.74 -14.47
CA MET A 561 -15.93 0.31 -13.24
C MET A 561 -17.45 0.20 -13.39
N TYR A 562 -18.06 1.02 -14.25
CA TYR A 562 -19.52 1.19 -14.26
C TYR A 562 -20.31 -0.10 -14.56
N PRO A 563 -19.99 -0.89 -15.60
CA PRO A 563 -20.79 -2.07 -15.93
C PRO A 563 -20.83 -3.11 -14.81
N ALA A 564 -19.71 -3.30 -14.11
CA ALA A 564 -19.54 -4.30 -13.07
C ALA A 564 -19.96 -3.82 -11.67
N TYR A 565 -19.89 -2.51 -11.40
CA TYR A 565 -20.08 -1.96 -10.06
C TYR A 565 -21.04 -0.76 -10.02
N ARG A 566 -22.21 -0.90 -10.64
CA ARG A 566 -23.24 0.17 -10.75
C ARG A 566 -23.68 0.74 -9.40
N ASP A 567 -23.86 -0.10 -8.39
CA ASP A 567 -24.29 0.36 -7.06
C ASP A 567 -23.18 1.10 -6.30
N LEU A 568 -21.92 0.71 -6.53
CA LEU A 568 -20.78 1.47 -6.01
C LEU A 568 -20.68 2.82 -6.72
N TRP A 569 -20.82 2.85 -8.04
CA TRP A 569 -20.85 4.09 -8.82
C TRP A 569 -21.92 5.04 -8.29
N LYS A 570 -23.17 4.59 -8.17
CA LYS A 570 -24.29 5.41 -7.66
C LYS A 570 -24.02 5.98 -6.26
N ARG A 571 -23.43 5.18 -5.36
CA ARG A 571 -23.10 5.60 -3.99
C ARG A 571 -22.01 6.67 -3.98
N LEU A 572 -20.95 6.48 -4.77
CA LEU A 572 -19.80 7.38 -4.81
C LEU A 572 -20.02 8.62 -5.68
N GLN A 573 -21.03 8.63 -6.57
CA GLN A 573 -21.20 9.68 -7.58
C GLN A 573 -21.29 11.09 -7.00
N ARG A 574 -21.81 11.25 -5.78
CA ARG A 574 -21.89 12.54 -5.08
C ARG A 574 -20.52 13.07 -4.62
N ASP A 575 -19.58 12.15 -4.40
CA ASP A 575 -18.25 12.43 -3.87
C ASP A 575 -17.16 12.43 -4.95
N PHE A 576 -17.53 12.18 -6.22
CA PHE A 576 -16.59 12.18 -7.33
C PHE A 576 -15.80 13.49 -7.38
N LYS A 577 -14.48 13.35 -7.42
CA LYS A 577 -13.52 14.44 -7.55
C LYS A 577 -12.99 14.51 -8.97
N VAL A 578 -12.67 13.36 -9.57
CA VAL A 578 -12.25 13.24 -10.97
C VAL A 578 -12.92 12.02 -11.60
N VAL A 579 -13.47 12.18 -12.80
CA VAL A 579 -13.99 11.07 -13.62
C VAL A 579 -13.10 10.90 -14.84
N HIS A 580 -12.74 9.66 -15.17
CA HIS A 580 -11.83 9.32 -16.26
C HIS A 580 -12.51 8.46 -17.33
N PHE A 581 -12.60 9.01 -18.53
CA PHE A 581 -13.27 8.40 -19.68
C PHE A 581 -12.33 7.47 -20.46
N THR A 582 -11.78 6.45 -19.80
CA THR A 582 -10.77 5.52 -20.33
C THR A 582 -11.21 4.76 -21.59
N LEU A 583 -12.41 4.18 -21.60
CA LEU A 583 -12.88 3.29 -22.68
C LEU A 583 -13.57 4.00 -23.84
N VAL A 584 -14.47 4.94 -23.51
CA VAL A 584 -15.29 5.65 -24.49
C VAL A 584 -14.96 7.12 -24.36
N LYS A 585 -14.34 7.70 -25.39
CA LYS A 585 -14.00 9.12 -25.42
C LYS A 585 -15.23 9.92 -25.87
N PRO A 586 -15.86 10.73 -25.01
CA PRO A 586 -17.14 11.36 -25.35
C PRO A 586 -17.01 12.34 -26.53
N PHE A 587 -15.88 13.05 -26.63
CA PHE A 587 -15.54 13.94 -27.74
C PHE A 587 -15.29 13.23 -29.08
N LEU A 588 -15.06 11.91 -29.08
CA LEU A 588 -14.98 11.13 -30.33
C LEU A 588 -16.38 10.71 -30.85
N LYS A 589 -17.46 11.13 -30.19
CA LYS A 589 -18.87 10.82 -30.54
C LYS A 589 -19.13 9.32 -30.72
N GLN A 590 -18.43 8.50 -29.94
CA GLN A 590 -18.60 7.06 -29.93
C GLN A 590 -19.88 6.71 -29.16
N SER A 591 -20.78 5.91 -29.76
CA SER A 591 -21.98 5.43 -29.08
C SER A 591 -21.68 4.14 -28.33
N ASN A 592 -21.98 4.10 -27.03
CA ASN A 592 -21.93 2.87 -26.25
C ASN A 592 -22.94 2.92 -25.10
N THR A 593 -24.07 2.25 -25.29
CA THR A 593 -25.19 2.26 -24.34
C THR A 593 -24.83 1.66 -22.97
N ALA A 594 -23.75 0.87 -22.88
CA ALA A 594 -23.27 0.35 -21.61
C ALA A 594 -22.80 1.46 -20.65
N TYR A 595 -22.51 2.66 -21.17
CA TYR A 595 -21.91 3.76 -20.43
C TYR A 595 -22.75 5.05 -20.46
N ASP A 596 -24.03 5.01 -20.87
CA ASP A 596 -24.87 6.21 -21.00
C ASP A 596 -24.93 7.05 -19.71
N VAL A 597 -25.02 6.40 -18.54
CA VAL A 597 -25.08 7.10 -17.24
C VAL A 597 -23.77 7.84 -16.93
N PRO A 598 -22.59 7.19 -16.97
CA PRO A 598 -21.33 7.92 -16.88
C PRO A 598 -21.14 9.02 -17.93
N LEU A 599 -21.53 8.75 -19.19
CA LEU A 599 -21.37 9.69 -20.30
C LEU A 599 -22.26 10.93 -20.12
N LYS A 600 -23.38 10.81 -19.39
CA LYS A 600 -24.23 11.95 -19.04
C LYS A 600 -23.48 13.02 -18.24
N ILE A 601 -22.54 12.63 -17.38
CA ILE A 601 -21.68 13.57 -16.64
C ILE A 601 -20.88 14.45 -17.61
N TYR A 602 -20.30 13.85 -18.65
CA TYR A 602 -19.57 14.59 -19.67
C TYR A 602 -20.50 15.52 -20.45
N GLN A 603 -21.67 15.01 -20.87
CA GLN A 603 -22.66 15.80 -21.62
C GLN A 603 -23.13 17.02 -20.82
N ASP A 604 -23.38 16.87 -19.53
CA ASP A 604 -23.82 17.97 -18.67
C ASP A 604 -22.74 19.06 -18.56
N VAL A 605 -21.46 18.68 -18.45
CA VAL A 605 -20.33 19.62 -18.47
C VAL A 605 -20.15 20.24 -19.85
N GLN A 606 -20.33 19.48 -20.92
CA GLN A 606 -20.26 19.97 -22.31
C GLN A 606 -21.36 20.99 -22.60
N ASP A 607 -22.58 20.74 -22.11
CA ASP A 607 -23.73 21.65 -22.22
C ASP A 607 -23.50 22.93 -21.39
N GLU A 608 -22.89 22.81 -20.21
CA GLU A 608 -22.46 23.96 -19.40
C GLU A 608 -21.42 24.79 -20.17
N TYR A 609 -20.38 24.15 -20.70
CA TYR A 609 -19.31 24.81 -21.45
C TYR A 609 -19.82 25.47 -22.74
N SER A 610 -20.73 24.82 -23.46
CA SER A 610 -21.31 25.32 -24.72
C SER A 610 -22.14 26.59 -24.54
N LYS A 611 -22.67 26.84 -23.33
CA LYS A 611 -23.39 28.08 -22.98
C LYS A 611 -22.44 29.24 -22.70
N THR A 612 -21.15 29.00 -22.53
CA THR A 612 -20.15 30.07 -22.38
C THR A 612 -19.90 30.77 -23.72
N LYS A 613 -19.34 31.98 -23.69
CA LYS A 613 -18.93 32.70 -24.92
C LYS A 613 -17.65 32.15 -25.54
N ILE A 614 -16.92 31.28 -24.83
CA ILE A 614 -15.58 30.81 -25.18
C ILE A 614 -15.58 30.08 -26.54
N PRO A 615 -16.44 29.09 -26.82
CA PRO A 615 -16.43 28.39 -28.11
C PRO A 615 -16.64 29.31 -29.31
N HIS A 616 -17.46 30.35 -29.16
CA HIS A 616 -17.71 31.32 -30.23
C HIS A 616 -16.50 32.26 -30.41
N GLN A 617 -15.93 32.76 -29.31
CA GLN A 617 -14.74 33.61 -29.33
C GLN A 617 -13.54 32.92 -29.97
N LEU A 618 -13.31 31.63 -29.65
CA LEU A 618 -12.24 30.84 -30.24
C LEU A 618 -12.36 30.74 -31.77
N LYS A 619 -13.58 30.59 -32.29
CA LYS A 619 -13.81 30.57 -33.74
C LYS A 619 -13.52 31.90 -34.42
N THR A 620 -13.57 33.01 -33.70
CA THR A 620 -13.28 34.35 -34.23
C THR A 620 -11.82 34.74 -34.08
N ILE A 621 -11.16 34.30 -33.01
CA ILE A 621 -9.80 34.71 -32.66
C ILE A 621 -8.75 33.78 -33.28
N CYS A 622 -9.02 32.48 -33.35
CA CYS A 622 -8.04 31.46 -33.71
C CYS A 622 -8.28 30.78 -35.06
N ASN A 623 -9.43 31.03 -35.71
CA ASN A 623 -9.64 30.68 -37.12
C ASN A 623 -9.32 31.88 -38.00
#